data_AF-A0A7Y7LSH2-F1
#
_entry.id   AF-A0A7Y7LSH2-F1
#
_cell.length_a   1.000
_cell.length_b   1.000
_cell.length_c   1.000
_cell.angle_alpha   90.00
_cell.angle_beta   90.00
_cell.angle_gamma   90.00
#
_symmetry.space_group_name_H-M   'P 1'
#
loop_
_entity.id
_entity.type
_entity.pdbx_description
1 polymer ?
#
loop_
_entity_poly.entity_id
_entity_poly.type
_entity_poly.pdbx_seq_one_letter_code
_entity_poly.pdbx_strand_id
1 'polypeptide(L)' 'MRVHRSHAVNLGRIKEIEPLDGGDARLHMHDGTTVPCSRRYRDALRTGVGAG' A
#
# COMPACT_ATOMS: atom_id res chain seq x y z
N MET A 1 0.81 -8.57 -3.62
CA MET A 1 1.21 -7.40 -4.44
C MET A 1 2.47 -6.78 -3.87
N ARG A 2 3.46 -6.41 -4.70
CA ARG A 2 4.65 -5.67 -4.22
C ARG A 2 4.29 -4.20 -4.02
N VAL A 3 4.71 -3.64 -2.89
CA VAL A 3 4.43 -2.25 -2.49
C VAL A 3 5.69 -1.44 -2.19
N HIS A 4 6.82 -2.14 -2.08
CA HIS A 4 8.15 -1.59 -1.97
C HIS A 4 9.13 -2.49 -2.73
N ARG A 5 10.33 -1.99 -3.04
CA ARG A 5 11.39 -2.82 -3.65
C ARG A 5 11.68 -4.11 -2.88
N SER A 6 11.51 -4.07 -1.56
CA SER A 6 11.77 -5.17 -0.63
C SER A 6 10.53 -5.67 0.13
N HIS A 7 9.33 -5.13 -0.12
CA HIS A 7 8.12 -5.52 0.62
C HIS A 7 6.93 -5.80 -0.30
N ALA A 8 6.15 -6.82 0.06
CA ALA A 8 4.90 -7.18 -0.57
C ALA A 8 3.81 -7.37 0.49
N VAL A 9 2.58 -6.96 0.17
CA VAL A 9 1.40 -7.14 1.03
C VAL A 9 0.27 -7.82 0.27
N ASN A 10 -0.68 -8.36 1.02
CA ASN A 10 -1.94 -8.83 0.47
C ASN A 10 -2.95 -7.67 0.49
N LEU A 11 -3.47 -7.30 -0.70
CA LEU A 11 -4.44 -6.21 -0.85
C LEU A 11 -5.70 -6.44 -0.01
N GLY A 12 -6.17 -7.69 0.08
CA GLY A 12 -7.35 -8.05 0.87
C GLY A 12 -7.12 -8.01 2.39
N ARG A 13 -5.90 -7.74 2.85
CA ARG A 13 -5.57 -7.54 4.27
C ARG A 13 -5.21 -6.10 4.63
N ILE A 14 -5.29 -5.19 3.66
CA ILE A 14 -5.07 -3.76 3.92
C ILE A 14 -6.34 -3.21 4.57
N LYS A 15 -6.16 -2.63 5.74
CA LYS A 15 -7.22 -1.93 6.48
C LYS A 15 -7.36 -0.50 5.97
N GLU A 16 -6.25 0.21 5.81
CA GLU A 16 -6.25 1.62 5.41
C GLU A 16 -4.96 2.00 4.68
N ILE A 17 -5.04 3.03 3.82
CA ILE A 17 -3.90 3.57 3.09
C ILE A 17 -3.76 5.04 3.46
N GLU A 18 -2.71 5.36 4.21
CA GLU A 18 -2.40 6.72 4.65
C GLU A 18 -1.33 7.31 3.72
N PRO A 19 -1.64 8.36 2.93
CA PRO A 19 -0.63 9.07 2.16
C PRO A 19 0.27 9.89 3.08
N LEU A 20 1.57 9.87 2.82
CA LEU A 20 2.59 10.64 3.53
C LEU A 20 3.04 11.84 2.69
N ASP A 21 3.37 12.93 3.38
CA ASP A 21 3.97 14.12 2.77
C ASP A 21 5.32 13.75 2.14
N GLY A 22 5.44 13.93 0.82
CA GLY A 22 6.56 13.45 0.00
C GLY A 22 6.15 12.41 -1.05
N GLY A 23 4.89 11.98 -1.04
CA GLY A 23 4.35 11.13 -2.07
C GLY A 23 4.65 9.64 -1.87
N ASP A 24 5.04 9.24 -0.66
CA ASP A 24 5.01 7.85 -0.16
C ASP A 24 3.73 7.59 0.65
N ALA A 25 3.42 6.34 0.97
CA ALA A 25 2.21 5.96 1.69
C ALA A 25 2.50 4.89 2.74
N ARG A 26 1.72 4.85 3.79
CA ARG A 26 1.68 3.75 4.75
C ARG A 26 0.43 2.92 4.53
N LEU A 27 0.62 1.61 4.45
CA LEU A 27 -0.46 0.65 4.44
C LEU A 27 -0.64 0.16 5.87
N HIS A 28 -1.79 0.45 6.45
CA HIS A 28 -2.20 -0.11 7.73
C HIS A 28 -2.87 -1.45 7.44
N MET A 29 -2.33 -2.52 8.02
CA MET A 29 -2.83 -3.87 7.87
C MET A 29 -3.87 -4.17 8.95
N HIS A 30 -4.76 -5.14 8.71
CA HIS A 30 -5.74 -5.57 9.71
C HIS A 30 -5.14 -6.16 10.99
N ASP A 31 -3.91 -6.69 10.91
CA ASP A 31 -3.16 -7.21 12.06
C ASP A 31 -2.47 -6.11 12.89
N GLY A 32 -2.61 -4.84 12.50
CA GLY A 32 -1.97 -3.70 13.16
C GLY A 32 -0.58 -3.37 12.62
N THR A 33 -0.04 -4.17 11.70
CA THR A 33 1.25 -3.89 11.07
C THR A 33 1.12 -2.72 10.10
N THR A 34 2.15 -1.87 10.04
CA THR A 34 2.25 -0.81 9.03
C THR A 34 3.36 -1.11 8.04
N VAL A 35 3.03 -1.06 6.74
CA VAL A 35 3.99 -1.34 5.66
C VAL A 35 4.21 -0.07 4.82
N PRO A 36 5.46 0.37 4.63
CA PRO A 36 5.75 1.49 3.75
C PRO A 36 5.51 1.11 2.29
N CYS A 37 4.85 2.00 1.56
CA CYS A 37 4.56 1.91 0.15
C CYS A 37 5.19 3.09 -0.58
N SER A 38 6.07 2.82 -1.54
CA SER A 38 6.68 3.89 -2.33
C SER A 38 5.70 4.47 -3.35
N ARG A 39 5.88 5.75 -3.71
CA ARG A 39 5.07 6.44 -4.73
C ARG A 39 4.73 5.61 -5.96
N ARG A 40 5.75 5.01 -6.59
CA ARG A 40 5.62 4.23 -7.83
C ARG A 40 4.70 3.01 -7.69
N TYR A 41 4.64 2.42 -6.50
CA TYR A 41 3.79 1.27 -6.24
C TYR A 41 2.39 1.66 -5.77
N ARG A 42 2.20 2.87 -5.22
CA ARG A 42 0.87 3.38 -4.90
C ARG A 42 -0.02 3.46 -6.15
N ASP A 43 0.52 3.92 -7.27
CA ASP A 43 -0.27 4.03 -8.51
C ASP A 43 -0.77 2.65 -8.95
N ALA A 44 0.10 1.63 -8.91
CA ALA A 44 -0.31 0.25 -9.14
C ALA A 44 -1.36 -0.23 -8.11
N LEU A 45 -1.21 0.16 -6.84
CA LEU A 45 -2.16 -0.14 -5.75
C LEU A 45 -3.54 0.49 -6.02
N ARG A 46 -3.61 1.74 -6.46
CA ARG A 46 -4.86 2.41 -6.83
C ARG A 46 -5.52 1.70 -8.01
N THR A 47 -4.75 1.28 -9.01
CA THR A 47 -5.28 0.51 -10.15
C THR A 47 -5.81 -0.85 -9.71
N GLY A 48 -5.14 -1.54 -8.78
CA GLY A 48 -5.56 -2.86 -8.29
C GLY A 48 -6.72 -2.85 -7.30
N VAL A 49 -6.94 -1.73 -6.58
CA VAL A 49 -8.06 -1.56 -5.63
C VAL A 49 -9.30 -0.97 -6.32
N GLY A 50 -9.14 -0.31 -7.47
CA GLY A 50 -10.24 0.33 -8.22
C GLY A 50 -10.72 -0.41 -9.47
N ALA A 51 -10.12 -1.55 -9.83
CA ALA A 51 -10.58 -2.39 -10.94
C ALA A 51 -11.41 -3.56 -10.39
N GLY A 52 -12.63 -3.23 -9.96
CA GLY A 52 -13.75 -4.15 -9.82
C GLY A 52 -14.80 -3.83 -10.87
#